data_AF-Q4D450-F1
#
_entry.id   AF-Q4D450-F1
#
_cell.length_a   1.000
_cell.length_b   1.000
_cell.length_c   1.000
_cell.angle_alpha   90.00
_cell.angle_beta   90.00
_cell.angle_gamma   90.00
#
_symmetry.space_group_name_H-M   'P 1'
#
loop_
_entity.id
_entity.type
_entity.pdbx_description
1 polymer ?
#
loop_
_entity_poly.entity_id
_entity_poly.type
_entity_poly.pdbx_seq_one_letter_code
_entity_poly.pdbx_strand_id
1 'polypeptide(L)'
;MLSRLFGRGDKQAKAREKQQSGGPGSVSQTLEKLESAYELLEKREGVLEKKMEMELERAKQYHAKKNTQAALQCMKRKKAFEEQLTNISAQKQNLETLKFTLQNQNMNNELLEVQQRVKNELRERNKKMDADRVEENMEELQEEMEKANAVAEALRQPLDSQLLDEDELMGELMAELQTADVKVAESAPALPAMPSVPTGKLPKLSAKEEEDEDEEALRALEAELQS
;
A
#
# COMPACT_ATOMS: atom_id res chain seq x y z
N MET A 1 20.93 29.05 55.51
CA MET A 1 20.09 30.17 55.04
C MET A 1 19.02 29.56 54.13
N LEU A 2 17.73 29.78 54.40
CA LEU A 2 16.85 30.71 53.66
C LEU A 2 16.88 30.49 52.13
N SER A 3 15.78 30.14 51.44
CA SER A 3 14.39 29.98 51.92
C SER A 3 13.59 28.98 51.08
N ARG A 4 12.63 28.29 51.73
CA ARG A 4 11.45 27.74 51.05
C ARG A 4 10.42 28.86 50.90
N LEU A 5 10.09 29.25 49.68
CA LEU A 5 8.96 30.14 49.37
C LEU A 5 8.37 29.68 48.02
N PHE A 6 7.48 28.68 48.02
CA PHE A 6 6.03 28.88 47.95
C PHE A 6 5.62 29.94 46.92
N GLY A 7 5.01 29.51 45.79
CA GLY A 7 4.57 30.51 44.81
C GLY A 7 3.94 30.09 43.47
N ARG A 8 3.69 28.80 43.13
CA ARG A 8 2.89 28.50 41.91
C ARG A 8 2.16 27.16 41.81
N GLY A 9 1.59 26.68 42.91
CA GLY A 9 0.60 25.59 42.87
C GLY A 9 -0.76 26.09 42.37
N ASP A 10 -0.91 26.35 41.06
CA ASP A 10 -2.21 26.76 40.49
C ASP A 10 -2.38 26.48 38.97
N LYS A 11 -1.64 25.52 38.41
CA LYS A 11 -1.84 25.03 37.02
C LYS A 11 -2.26 23.57 36.91
N GLN A 12 -2.29 22.82 38.01
CA GLN A 12 -2.55 21.37 37.97
C GLN A 12 -4.02 21.00 38.26
N ALA A 13 -4.82 21.94 38.80
CA ALA A 13 -6.27 21.75 38.99
C ALA A 13 -7.04 21.72 37.65
N LYS A 14 -6.69 22.58 36.67
CA LYS A 14 -7.32 22.61 35.34
C LYS A 14 -6.84 21.50 34.38
N ALA A 15 -6.17 20.46 34.88
CA ALA A 15 -5.61 19.38 34.06
C ALA A 15 -6.43 18.07 34.08
N ARG A 16 -7.49 17.97 34.90
CA ARG A 16 -8.29 16.72 35.05
C ARG A 16 -9.73 16.76 34.54
N GLU A 17 -10.21 17.92 34.09
CA GLU A 17 -11.48 18.03 33.34
C GLU A 17 -11.24 18.27 31.84
N LYS A 18 -10.26 17.55 31.27
CA LYS A 18 -10.31 17.26 29.83
C LYS A 18 -11.42 16.25 29.60
N GLN A 19 -12.62 16.81 29.37
CA GLN A 19 -13.80 16.11 28.90
C GLN A 19 -13.47 15.26 27.66
N GLN A 20 -14.31 14.27 27.38
CA GLN A 20 -14.15 13.30 26.28
C GLN A 20 -14.38 13.95 24.91
N SER A 21 -13.56 14.93 24.52
CA SER A 21 -13.43 15.36 23.13
C SER A 21 -12.88 14.17 22.33
N GLY A 22 -13.77 13.48 21.61
CA GLY A 22 -13.41 12.31 20.82
C GLY A 22 -12.20 12.61 19.93
N GLY A 23 -11.23 11.69 19.91
CA GLY A 23 -10.14 11.76 18.94
C GLY A 23 -10.68 11.71 17.50
N PRO A 24 -9.83 11.99 16.49
CA PRO A 24 -10.21 11.76 15.11
C PRO A 24 -10.73 10.31 14.99
N GLY A 25 -12.00 10.17 14.57
CA GLY A 25 -12.65 8.87 14.47
C GLY A 25 -11.88 7.97 13.50
N SER A 26 -11.99 6.65 13.68
CA SER A 26 -11.38 5.74 12.72
C SER A 26 -11.97 5.96 11.32
N VAL A 27 -11.24 5.56 10.28
CA VAL A 27 -11.75 5.64 8.90
C VAL A 27 -13.06 4.86 8.77
N SER A 28 -13.18 3.70 9.45
CA SER A 28 -14.43 2.95 9.60
C SER A 28 -15.57 3.80 10.17
N GLN A 29 -15.38 4.41 11.34
CA GLN A 29 -16.38 5.29 11.99
C GLN A 29 -16.77 6.52 11.17
N THR A 30 -15.95 6.90 10.18
CA THR A 30 -16.23 8.00 9.26
C THR A 30 -16.98 7.50 8.03
N LEU A 31 -16.66 6.31 7.51
CA LEU A 31 -17.42 5.62 6.46
C LEU A 31 -18.83 5.22 6.95
N GLU A 32 -18.95 4.64 8.14
CA GLU A 32 -20.22 4.31 8.80
C GLU A 32 -21.14 5.55 8.87
N LYS A 33 -20.59 6.71 9.23
CA LYS A 33 -21.36 7.98 9.27
C LYS A 33 -21.72 8.52 7.89
N LEU A 34 -20.88 8.33 6.88
CA LEU A 34 -21.21 8.67 5.49
C LEU A 34 -22.34 7.76 4.97
N GLU A 35 -22.34 6.48 5.35
CA GLU A 35 -23.37 5.51 5.00
C GLU A 35 -24.70 5.83 5.69
N SER A 36 -24.72 6.03 7.01
CA SER A 36 -25.95 6.46 7.71
C SER A 36 -26.48 7.82 7.23
N ALA A 37 -25.60 8.76 6.85
CA ALA A 37 -26.03 10.04 6.27
C ALA A 37 -26.57 9.89 4.84
N TYR A 38 -26.07 8.92 4.07
CA TYR A 38 -26.58 8.59 2.75
C TYR A 38 -27.94 7.89 2.85
N GLU A 39 -28.10 6.89 3.72
CA GLU A 39 -29.38 6.26 4.05
C GLU A 39 -30.44 7.29 4.50
N LEU A 40 -30.06 8.26 5.34
CA LEU A 40 -30.94 9.35 5.78
C LEU A 40 -31.45 10.19 4.58
N LEU A 41 -30.63 10.37 3.54
CA LEU A 41 -31.02 11.06 2.31
C LEU A 41 -31.94 10.20 1.45
N GLU A 42 -31.70 8.89 1.30
CA GLU A 42 -32.59 7.99 0.54
C GLU A 42 -33.96 7.84 1.20
N LYS A 43 -33.98 7.66 2.53
CA LYS A 43 -35.18 7.72 3.36
C LYS A 43 -35.97 9.02 3.13
N ARG A 44 -35.28 10.16 2.98
CA ARG A 44 -35.89 11.48 2.71
C ARG A 44 -36.35 11.66 1.25
N GLU A 45 -35.67 11.01 0.31
CA GLU A 45 -35.94 11.05 -1.13
C GLU A 45 -37.31 10.44 -1.44
N GLY A 46 -37.52 9.15 -1.13
CA GLY A 46 -38.82 8.48 -1.35
C GLY A 46 -39.97 9.14 -0.58
N VAL A 47 -39.69 9.72 0.59
CA VAL A 47 -40.65 10.53 1.37
C VAL A 47 -41.13 11.77 0.61
N LEU A 48 -40.24 12.43 -0.14
CA LEU A 48 -40.60 13.58 -0.97
C LEU A 48 -41.29 13.16 -2.26
N GLU A 49 -40.94 12.00 -2.83
CA GLU A 49 -41.63 11.41 -3.98
C GLU A 49 -43.09 11.09 -3.67
N LYS A 50 -43.38 10.33 -2.60
CA LYS A 50 -44.78 10.04 -2.18
C LYS A 50 -45.54 11.33 -1.83
N LYS A 51 -44.88 12.36 -1.29
CA LYS A 51 -45.47 13.70 -1.11
C LYS A 51 -45.79 14.40 -2.43
N MET A 52 -44.96 14.27 -3.45
CA MET A 52 -45.22 14.80 -4.80
C MET A 52 -46.41 14.11 -5.46
N GLU A 53 -46.56 12.80 -5.29
CA GLU A 53 -47.70 12.03 -5.78
C GLU A 53 -48.99 12.43 -5.07
N MET A 54 -48.96 12.51 -3.73
CA MET A 54 -50.09 12.99 -2.93
C MET A 54 -50.51 14.43 -3.29
N GLU A 55 -49.57 15.34 -3.59
CA GLU A 55 -49.91 16.69 -4.06
C GLU A 55 -50.43 16.69 -5.51
N LEU A 56 -49.89 15.85 -6.40
CA LEU A 56 -50.36 15.71 -7.78
C LEU A 56 -51.81 15.20 -7.80
N GLU A 57 -52.13 14.19 -6.99
CA GLU A 57 -53.47 13.64 -6.90
C GLU A 57 -54.45 14.64 -6.29
N ARG A 58 -54.07 15.34 -5.20
CA ARG A 58 -54.87 16.45 -4.68
C ARG A 58 -55.07 17.57 -5.71
N ALA A 59 -54.07 17.87 -6.55
CA ALA A 59 -54.21 18.83 -7.65
C ALA A 59 -55.26 18.40 -8.68
N LYS A 60 -55.25 17.12 -9.11
CA LYS A 60 -56.28 16.55 -10.01
C LYS A 60 -57.68 16.69 -9.39
N GLN A 61 -57.84 16.34 -8.11
CA GLN A 61 -59.12 16.38 -7.42
C GLN A 61 -59.68 17.81 -7.26
N TYR A 62 -58.83 18.80 -6.96
CA TYR A 62 -59.26 20.21 -6.94
C TYR A 62 -59.59 20.73 -8.34
N HIS A 63 -58.85 20.32 -9.37
CA HIS A 63 -59.13 20.69 -10.76
C HIS A 63 -60.48 20.13 -11.24
N ALA A 64 -60.78 18.85 -10.95
CA ALA A 64 -62.07 18.23 -11.24
C ALA A 64 -63.25 18.96 -10.55
N LYS A 65 -63.02 19.45 -9.32
CA LYS A 65 -63.96 20.30 -8.57
C LYS A 65 -63.99 21.77 -9.03
N LYS A 66 -63.34 22.09 -10.16
CA LYS A 66 -63.17 23.44 -10.75
C LYS A 66 -62.48 24.47 -9.83
N ASN A 67 -61.86 24.03 -8.73
CA ASN A 67 -61.11 24.88 -7.81
C ASN A 67 -59.67 25.05 -8.31
N THR A 68 -59.50 25.91 -9.31
CA THR A 68 -58.20 26.20 -9.95
C THR A 68 -57.17 26.76 -8.98
N GLN A 69 -57.59 27.56 -7.98
CA GLN A 69 -56.69 28.14 -6.98
C GLN A 69 -56.08 27.06 -6.07
N ALA A 70 -56.89 26.15 -5.54
CA ALA A 70 -56.39 25.06 -4.70
C ALA A 70 -55.52 24.06 -5.49
N ALA A 71 -55.89 23.75 -6.74
CA ALA A 71 -55.07 22.92 -7.63
C ALA A 71 -53.70 23.56 -7.90
N LEU A 72 -53.65 24.87 -8.13
CA LEU A 72 -52.40 25.62 -8.35
C LEU A 72 -51.53 25.69 -7.08
N GLN A 73 -52.13 25.73 -5.89
CA GLN A 73 -51.37 25.60 -4.63
C GLN A 73 -50.74 24.21 -4.46
N CYS A 74 -51.46 23.13 -4.81
CA CYS A 74 -50.91 21.78 -4.79
C CYS A 74 -49.73 21.64 -5.77
N MET A 75 -49.88 22.14 -7.00
CA MET A 75 -48.79 22.16 -7.98
C MET A 75 -47.57 22.99 -7.52
N LYS A 76 -47.77 24.09 -6.79
CA LYS A 76 -46.67 24.84 -6.15
C LYS A 76 -45.93 24.00 -5.10
N ARG A 77 -46.64 23.26 -4.25
CA ARG A 77 -46.02 22.37 -3.26
C ARG A 77 -45.28 21.21 -3.93
N LYS A 78 -45.84 20.59 -4.98
CA LYS A 78 -45.15 19.58 -5.79
C LYS A 78 -43.81 20.10 -6.32
N LYS A 79 -43.77 21.30 -6.91
CA LYS A 79 -42.52 21.91 -7.39
C LYS A 79 -41.49 22.18 -6.28
N ALA A 80 -41.93 22.59 -5.09
CA ALA A 80 -41.04 22.78 -3.94
C ALA A 80 -40.48 21.46 -3.37
N PHE A 81 -41.09 20.32 -3.70
CA PHE A 81 -40.54 18.99 -3.42
C PHE A 81 -39.62 18.51 -4.55
N GLU A 82 -39.94 18.77 -5.82
CA GLU A 82 -39.04 18.52 -6.99
C GLU A 82 -37.68 19.23 -6.82
N GLU A 83 -37.71 20.47 -6.33
CA GLU A 83 -36.50 21.24 -5.98
C GLU A 83 -35.73 20.60 -4.81
N GLN A 84 -36.41 20.07 -3.79
CA GLN A 84 -35.75 19.37 -2.69
C GLN A 84 -35.13 18.03 -3.13
N LEU A 85 -35.80 17.25 -4.00
CA LEU A 85 -35.23 16.04 -4.59
C LEU A 85 -33.96 16.34 -5.39
N THR A 86 -33.99 17.41 -6.20
CA THR A 86 -32.81 17.86 -6.97
C THR A 86 -31.63 18.18 -6.05
N ASN A 87 -31.89 18.85 -4.92
CA ASN A 87 -30.86 19.14 -3.90
C ASN A 87 -30.38 17.88 -3.16
N ILE A 88 -31.26 16.92 -2.87
CA ILE A 88 -30.91 15.64 -2.22
C ILE A 88 -30.04 14.78 -3.15
N SER A 89 -30.39 14.68 -4.44
CA SER A 89 -29.59 13.96 -5.43
C SER A 89 -28.16 14.52 -5.52
N ALA A 90 -28.02 15.86 -5.52
CA ALA A 90 -26.71 16.51 -5.45
C ALA A 90 -25.99 16.24 -4.11
N GLN A 91 -26.69 16.15 -2.97
CA GLN A 91 -26.08 15.78 -1.69
C GLN A 91 -25.60 14.33 -1.67
N LYS A 92 -26.38 13.38 -2.22
CA LYS A 92 -25.99 11.97 -2.37
C LYS A 92 -24.70 11.84 -3.18
N GLN A 93 -24.61 12.48 -4.35
CA GLN A 93 -23.40 12.50 -5.19
C GLN A 93 -22.17 13.08 -4.47
N ASN A 94 -22.36 14.09 -3.62
CA ASN A 94 -21.28 14.62 -2.78
C ASN A 94 -20.83 13.62 -1.71
N LEU A 95 -21.76 12.89 -1.06
CA LEU A 95 -21.41 11.84 -0.08
C LEU A 95 -20.67 10.66 -0.74
N GLU A 96 -21.09 10.23 -1.93
CA GLU A 96 -20.39 9.20 -2.72
C GLU A 96 -18.95 9.64 -3.06
N THR A 97 -18.79 10.89 -3.52
CA THR A 97 -17.49 11.50 -3.83
C THR A 97 -16.59 11.57 -2.59
N LEU A 98 -17.15 11.91 -1.42
CA LEU A 98 -16.43 11.91 -0.15
C LEU A 98 -16.03 10.49 0.30
N LYS A 99 -16.92 9.50 0.14
CA LYS A 99 -16.65 8.08 0.45
C LYS A 99 -15.49 7.54 -0.39
N PHE A 100 -15.53 7.76 -1.71
CA PHE A 100 -14.45 7.41 -2.63
C PHE A 100 -13.14 8.14 -2.29
N THR A 101 -13.19 9.43 -2.00
CA THR A 101 -12.02 10.22 -1.60
C THR A 101 -11.37 9.68 -0.33
N LEU A 102 -12.18 9.36 0.69
CA LEU A 102 -11.70 8.81 1.97
C LEU A 102 -11.10 7.41 1.81
N GLN A 103 -11.70 6.56 0.98
CA GLN A 103 -11.15 5.23 0.65
C GLN A 103 -9.78 5.34 -0.06
N ASN A 104 -9.65 6.24 -1.04
CA ASN A 104 -8.37 6.51 -1.71
C ASN A 104 -7.32 7.09 -0.74
N GLN A 105 -7.72 7.99 0.17
CA GLN A 105 -6.82 8.50 1.21
C GLN A 105 -6.34 7.39 2.16
N ASN A 106 -7.22 6.44 2.54
CA ASN A 106 -6.83 5.29 3.35
C ASN A 106 -5.81 4.39 2.63
N MET A 107 -6.06 4.06 1.35
CA MET A 107 -5.12 3.30 0.52
C MET A 107 -3.78 4.02 0.36
N ASN A 108 -3.78 5.34 0.18
CA ASN A 108 -2.55 6.15 0.10
C ASN A 108 -1.77 6.17 1.42
N ASN A 109 -2.46 6.17 2.57
CA ASN A 109 -1.83 6.06 3.88
C ASN A 109 -1.19 4.68 4.09
N GLU A 110 -1.88 3.59 3.71
CA GLU A 110 -1.34 2.22 3.77
C GLU A 110 -0.13 2.05 2.84
N LEU A 111 -0.20 2.57 1.61
CA LEU A 111 0.93 2.62 0.68
C LEU A 111 2.13 3.39 1.28
N LEU A 112 1.87 4.51 1.96
CA LEU A 112 2.89 5.30 2.65
C LEU A 112 3.50 4.56 3.85
N GLU A 113 2.72 3.77 4.60
CA GLU A 113 3.26 2.85 5.61
C GLU A 113 4.17 1.77 5.00
N VAL A 114 3.74 1.13 3.91
CA VAL A 114 4.54 0.13 3.19
C VAL A 114 5.85 0.75 2.68
N GLN A 115 5.79 1.94 2.09
CA GLN A 115 6.98 2.70 1.69
C GLN A 115 7.90 3.03 2.88
N GLN A 116 7.35 3.35 4.06
CA GLN A 116 8.16 3.54 5.26
C GLN A 116 8.86 2.27 5.72
N ARG A 117 8.20 1.10 5.64
CA ARG A 117 8.80 -0.21 5.96
C ARG A 117 9.93 -0.54 4.97
N VAL A 118 9.67 -0.45 3.67
CA VAL A 118 10.67 -0.67 2.60
C VAL A 118 11.87 0.28 2.74
N LYS A 119 11.64 1.56 3.05
CA LYS A 119 12.70 2.55 3.33
C LYS A 119 13.58 2.13 4.53
N ASN A 120 12.98 1.56 5.58
CA ASN A 120 13.70 1.12 6.77
C ASN A 120 14.50 -0.17 6.48
N GLU A 121 13.90 -1.16 5.81
CA GLU A 121 14.59 -2.38 5.36
C GLU A 121 15.76 -2.08 4.41
N LEU A 122 15.57 -1.14 3.47
CA LEU A 122 16.63 -0.71 2.56
C LEU A 122 17.75 0.01 3.33
N ARG A 123 17.44 0.84 4.33
CA ARG A 123 18.44 1.44 5.22
C ARG A 123 19.23 0.38 6.01
N GLU A 124 18.58 -0.68 6.48
CA GLU A 124 19.29 -1.77 7.16
C GLU A 124 20.13 -2.64 6.21
N ARG A 125 19.66 -2.88 4.98
CA ARG A 125 20.46 -3.56 3.95
C ARG A 125 21.70 -2.73 3.61
N ASN A 126 21.53 -1.43 3.37
CA ASN A 126 22.64 -0.53 3.04
C ASN A 126 23.66 -0.43 4.17
N LYS A 127 23.24 -0.39 5.44
CA LYS A 127 24.16 -0.48 6.60
C LYS A 127 24.93 -1.81 6.71
N LYS A 128 24.36 -2.91 6.21
CA LYS A 128 25.09 -4.19 6.16
C LYS A 128 26.15 -4.19 5.07
N MET A 129 25.86 -3.47 3.97
CA MET A 129 26.74 -3.15 2.84
C MET A 129 27.41 -1.78 3.02
N ASP A 130 27.78 -1.38 4.25
CA ASP A 130 28.35 -0.05 4.51
C ASP A 130 29.62 0.19 3.68
N ALA A 131 29.83 1.43 3.22
CA ALA A 131 30.91 1.75 2.29
C ALA A 131 32.29 1.36 2.86
N ASP A 132 32.50 1.67 4.15
CA ASP A 132 33.65 1.33 4.97
C ASP A 132 33.98 -0.19 4.92
N ARG A 133 32.94 -1.04 4.85
CA ARG A 133 33.12 -2.51 4.74
C ARG A 133 33.46 -2.94 3.32
N VAL A 134 32.95 -2.25 2.31
CA VAL A 134 33.33 -2.52 0.92
C VAL A 134 34.80 -2.13 0.71
N GLU A 135 35.24 -1.04 1.33
CA GLU A 135 36.65 -0.61 1.37
C GLU A 135 37.53 -1.63 2.13
N GLU A 136 37.16 -2.04 3.34
CA GLU A 136 37.78 -3.12 4.12
C GLU A 136 37.92 -4.44 3.31
N ASN A 137 36.84 -4.85 2.61
CA ASN A 137 36.87 -6.04 1.74
C ASN A 137 37.73 -5.86 0.46
N MET A 138 37.96 -4.62 0.01
CA MET A 138 38.87 -4.33 -1.12
C MET A 138 40.33 -4.35 -0.65
N GLU A 139 40.62 -3.86 0.55
CA GLU A 139 41.94 -3.91 1.19
C GLU A 139 42.35 -5.37 1.50
N GLU A 140 41.48 -6.16 2.13
CA GLU A 140 41.72 -7.60 2.37
C GLU A 140 41.98 -8.36 1.05
N LEU A 141 41.20 -8.05 0.00
CA LEU A 141 41.38 -8.66 -1.33
C LEU A 141 42.73 -8.28 -1.95
N GLN A 142 43.20 -7.05 -1.77
CA GLN A 142 44.52 -6.63 -2.23
C GLN A 142 45.63 -7.36 -1.45
N GLU A 143 45.51 -7.49 -0.12
CA GLU A 143 46.50 -8.22 0.69
C GLU A 143 46.59 -9.71 0.29
N GLU A 144 45.47 -10.35 -0.02
CA GLU A 144 45.45 -11.72 -0.56
C GLU A 144 46.02 -11.82 -1.99
N MET A 145 45.83 -10.81 -2.85
CA MET A 145 46.52 -10.75 -4.14
C MET A 145 48.04 -10.55 -3.98
N GLU A 146 48.48 -9.75 -3.02
CA GLU A 146 49.90 -9.56 -2.71
C GLU A 146 50.54 -10.83 -2.14
N LYS A 147 49.84 -11.56 -1.25
CA LYS A 147 50.24 -12.90 -0.78
C LYS A 147 50.33 -13.90 -1.93
N ALA A 148 49.34 -13.94 -2.82
CA ALA A 148 49.34 -14.84 -3.98
C ALA A 148 50.53 -14.56 -4.92
N ASN A 149 50.85 -13.29 -5.16
CA ASN A 149 52.04 -12.88 -5.92
C ASN A 149 53.34 -13.24 -5.19
N ALA A 150 53.42 -13.05 -3.87
CA ALA A 150 54.59 -13.42 -3.07
C ALA A 150 54.81 -14.94 -3.04
N VAL A 151 53.75 -15.75 -3.00
CA VAL A 151 53.83 -17.22 -3.14
C VAL A 151 54.27 -17.61 -4.55
N ALA A 152 53.74 -16.95 -5.59
CA ALA A 152 54.17 -17.20 -6.97
C ALA A 152 55.65 -16.85 -7.19
N GLU A 153 56.16 -15.80 -6.55
CA GLU A 153 57.58 -15.41 -6.63
C GLU A 153 58.48 -16.31 -5.78
N ALA A 154 58.03 -16.74 -4.58
CA ALA A 154 58.73 -17.73 -3.77
C ALA A 154 58.81 -19.11 -4.45
N LEU A 155 57.81 -19.47 -5.27
CA LEU A 155 57.84 -20.67 -6.12
C LEU A 155 58.67 -20.50 -7.40
N ARG A 156 59.03 -19.27 -7.78
CA ARG A 156 59.99 -18.98 -8.87
C ARG A 156 61.43 -18.91 -8.39
N GLN A 157 61.67 -18.60 -7.12
CA GLN A 157 63.03 -18.67 -6.56
C GLN A 157 63.55 -20.11 -6.68
N PRO A 158 64.72 -20.32 -7.31
CA PRO A 158 65.37 -21.62 -7.28
C PRO A 158 65.59 -22.03 -5.82
N LEU A 159 65.01 -23.17 -5.42
CA LEU A 159 65.25 -23.75 -4.09
C LEU A 159 66.72 -24.08 -3.87
N ASP A 160 67.45 -24.28 -4.97
CA ASP A 160 68.89 -24.43 -4.95
C ASP A 160 69.58 -23.11 -5.35
N SER A 161 70.26 -22.49 -4.38
CA SER A 161 71.22 -21.41 -4.65
C SER A 161 72.57 -21.94 -5.15
N GLN A 162 72.77 -23.26 -5.09
CA GLN A 162 73.75 -24.00 -5.89
C GLN A 162 73.08 -24.37 -7.23
N LEU A 163 72.56 -23.36 -7.93
CA LEU A 163 72.52 -23.42 -9.39
C LEU A 163 73.97 -23.65 -9.82
N LEU A 164 74.31 -24.92 -10.07
CA LEU A 164 75.57 -25.35 -10.66
C LEU A 164 75.80 -24.43 -11.86
N ASP A 165 76.94 -23.75 -11.87
CA ASP A 165 77.22 -22.71 -12.87
C ASP A 165 76.96 -23.31 -14.26
N GLU A 166 76.19 -22.63 -15.12
CA GLU A 166 75.86 -23.22 -16.42
C GLU A 166 77.12 -23.50 -17.24
N ASP A 167 78.23 -22.78 -16.99
CA ASP A 167 79.56 -23.06 -17.52
C ASP A 167 80.22 -24.32 -16.90
N GLU A 168 80.04 -24.57 -15.60
CA GLU A 168 80.56 -25.76 -14.90
C GLU A 168 79.77 -27.02 -15.27
N LEU A 169 78.43 -26.93 -15.29
CA LEU A 169 77.55 -28.03 -15.65
C LEU A 169 77.56 -28.33 -17.16
N MET A 170 77.80 -27.34 -18.02
CA MET A 170 78.17 -27.60 -19.42
C MET A 170 79.52 -28.31 -19.55
N GLY A 171 80.48 -28.00 -18.66
CA GLY A 171 81.76 -28.68 -18.56
C GLY A 171 81.61 -30.17 -18.24
N GLU A 172 80.84 -30.51 -17.20
CA GLU A 172 80.52 -31.90 -16.86
C GLU A 172 79.66 -32.57 -17.96
N LEU A 173 78.63 -31.90 -18.48
CA LEU A 173 77.77 -32.46 -19.52
C LEU A 173 78.53 -32.74 -20.83
N MET A 174 79.56 -31.95 -21.17
CA MET A 174 80.46 -32.23 -22.29
C MET A 174 81.37 -33.45 -22.08
N ALA A 175 81.65 -33.83 -20.83
CA ALA A 175 82.31 -35.09 -20.50
C ALA A 175 81.32 -36.26 -20.52
N GLU A 176 80.15 -36.08 -19.89
CA GLU A 176 79.20 -37.17 -19.64
C GLU A 176 78.36 -37.55 -20.87
N LEU A 177 77.98 -36.60 -21.76
CA LEU A 177 77.27 -36.91 -23.01
C LEU A 177 78.12 -37.63 -24.06
N GLN A 178 79.37 -37.99 -23.77
CA GLN A 178 80.13 -38.92 -24.59
C GLN A 178 79.65 -40.39 -24.39
N THR A 179 78.33 -40.62 -24.12
CA THR A 179 77.75 -41.90 -23.63
C THR A 179 76.33 -42.38 -24.12
N ALA A 180 75.20 -41.70 -23.83
CA ALA A 180 73.87 -42.38 -23.65
C ALA A 180 72.56 -41.70 -24.19
N ASP A 181 71.42 -42.44 -24.16
CA ASP A 181 70.14 -42.16 -24.89
C ASP A 181 68.79 -42.59 -24.14
N VAL A 182 67.56 -42.15 -24.57
CA VAL A 182 66.28 -41.89 -23.74
C VAL A 182 64.83 -42.12 -24.42
N LYS A 183 63.58 -42.14 -23.75
CA LYS A 183 62.09 -41.96 -24.28
C LYS A 183 60.72 -42.12 -23.36
N VAL A 184 59.49 -41.44 -23.57
CA VAL A 184 58.06 -41.52 -22.84
C VAL A 184 56.65 -40.89 -23.44
N ALA A 185 55.34 -41.02 -22.89
CA ALA A 185 53.90 -40.42 -23.27
C ALA A 185 52.60 -40.67 -22.25
N GLU A 186 51.20 -40.38 -22.23
CA GLU A 186 49.95 -39.67 -22.91
C GLU A 186 48.49 -39.50 -22.07
N SER A 187 47.18 -39.25 -22.58
CA SER A 187 45.90 -38.59 -21.92
C SER A 187 44.28 -38.97 -22.11
N ALA A 188 43.16 -38.11 -21.93
CA ALA A 188 41.63 -38.44 -21.60
C ALA A 188 40.27 -37.46 -21.88
N PRO A 189 38.90 -37.78 -21.60
CA PRO A 189 37.52 -37.15 -22.09
C PRO A 189 36.18 -36.74 -21.18
N ALA A 190 34.87 -36.47 -21.67
CA ALA A 190 33.60 -35.75 -21.02
C ALA A 190 31.97 -36.07 -21.29
N LEU A 191 30.86 -35.24 -20.94
CA LEU A 191 29.31 -35.54 -20.70
C LEU A 191 28.01 -34.50 -20.97
N PRO A 192 26.62 -34.76 -20.74
CA PRO A 192 25.27 -34.04 -21.23
C PRO A 192 23.92 -33.63 -20.32
N ALA A 193 22.64 -33.27 -20.83
CA ALA A 193 21.37 -32.58 -20.14
C ALA A 193 19.75 -32.77 -20.56
N MET A 194 18.64 -32.01 -20.08
CA MET A 194 17.06 -32.26 -20.11
C MET A 194 15.84 -31.09 -20.06
N PRO A 195 14.42 -31.31 -20.10
CA PRO A 195 13.18 -30.35 -20.37
C PRO A 195 11.73 -30.27 -19.52
N SER A 196 10.53 -29.61 -19.93
CA SER A 196 9.17 -29.30 -19.15
C SER A 196 7.68 -28.98 -19.82
N VAL A 197 6.50 -28.56 -19.14
CA VAL A 197 4.94 -28.54 -19.55
C VAL A 197 3.75 -27.53 -18.95
N PRO A 198 2.37 -27.45 -19.38
CA PRO A 198 1.20 -26.42 -19.06
C PRO A 198 -0.42 -26.76 -18.82
N THR A 199 -1.46 -25.81 -18.62
CA THR A 199 -3.03 -25.99 -18.28
C THR A 199 -4.24 -24.89 -18.60
N GLY A 200 -5.59 -24.93 -18.15
CA GLY A 200 -6.87 -24.05 -18.51
C GLY A 200 -8.29 -23.92 -17.63
N LYS A 201 -9.50 -23.27 -18.03
CA LYS A 201 -10.83 -22.95 -17.21
C LYS A 201 -12.34 -22.58 -17.82
N LEU A 202 -13.43 -21.99 -17.09
CA LEU A 202 -15.02 -22.09 -17.20
C LEU A 202 -16.13 -20.85 -16.99
N PRO A 203 -17.56 -20.94 -17.06
CA PRO A 203 -18.73 -19.88 -17.17
C PRO A 203 -19.94 -19.65 -16.09
N LYS A 204 -21.14 -18.91 -16.31
CA LYS A 204 -22.28 -18.56 -15.29
C LYS A 204 -23.82 -18.14 -15.64
N LEU A 205 -24.67 -17.54 -14.71
CA LEU A 205 -26.22 -17.61 -14.54
C LEU A 205 -27.16 -16.33 -14.21
N SER A 206 -28.43 -16.45 -13.67
CA SER A 206 -29.67 -15.53 -13.66
C SER A 206 -30.52 -15.24 -12.33
N ALA A 207 -31.53 -14.29 -12.25
CA ALA A 207 -32.50 -14.01 -11.11
C ALA A 207 -33.70 -12.97 -11.30
N LYS A 208 -34.68 -12.85 -10.34
CA LYS A 208 -35.55 -11.67 -9.84
C LYS A 208 -37.10 -11.88 -9.67
N GLU A 209 -37.71 -11.41 -8.55
CA GLU A 209 -39.14 -10.97 -8.32
C GLU A 209 -39.31 -10.24 -6.95
N GLU A 210 -40.06 -9.11 -6.82
CA GLU A 210 -40.51 -8.39 -5.56
C GLU A 210 -41.11 -6.98 -5.89
N GLU A 211 -42.21 -6.48 -5.23
CA GLU A 211 -42.70 -5.07 -5.40
C GLU A 211 -43.74 -4.44 -4.41
N ASP A 212 -44.44 -5.15 -3.50
CA ASP A 212 -45.73 -4.65 -2.90
C ASP A 212 -45.72 -4.19 -1.41
N GLU A 213 -44.56 -4.11 -0.73
CA GLU A 213 -44.48 -3.78 0.72
C GLU A 213 -44.32 -2.27 1.05
N ASP A 214 -44.18 -1.41 0.03
CA ASP A 214 -43.56 -0.08 0.16
C ASP A 214 -44.44 1.04 0.76
N GLU A 215 -45.77 0.95 0.76
CA GLU A 215 -46.63 2.10 1.13
C GLU A 215 -46.64 2.43 2.62
N GLU A 216 -46.66 1.42 3.51
CA GLU A 216 -46.76 1.66 4.95
C GLU A 216 -45.40 2.05 5.58
N ALA A 217 -44.30 1.46 5.08
CA ALA A 217 -42.95 1.68 5.58
C ALA A 217 -42.54 3.16 5.59
N LEU A 218 -42.85 3.91 4.52
CA LEU A 218 -42.39 5.30 4.39
C LEU A 218 -43.02 6.27 5.39
N ARG A 219 -44.17 5.95 6.01
CA ARG A 219 -44.81 6.85 6.99
C ARG A 219 -44.13 6.80 8.36
N ALA A 220 -43.53 5.68 8.73
CA ALA A 220 -42.69 5.57 9.92
C ALA A 220 -41.35 6.29 9.72
N LEU A 221 -40.78 6.14 8.53
CA LEU A 221 -39.53 6.76 8.06
C LEU A 221 -39.50 8.28 8.28
N GLU A 222 -40.60 8.99 7.97
CA GLU A 222 -40.70 10.44 8.15
C GLU A 222 -40.44 10.95 9.57
N ALA A 223 -40.78 10.16 10.58
CA ALA A 223 -40.62 10.55 11.99
C ALA A 223 -39.17 10.36 12.46
N GLU A 224 -38.52 9.28 12.04
CA GLU A 224 -37.11 8.99 12.30
C GLU A 224 -36.18 10.04 11.67
N LEU A 225 -36.59 10.61 10.52
CA LEU A 225 -35.88 11.70 9.85
C LEU A 225 -35.92 13.07 10.58
N GLN A 226 -36.63 13.17 11.70
CA GLN A 226 -36.89 14.44 12.42
C GLN A 226 -36.44 14.44 13.89
N SER A 227 -35.90 13.32 14.40
CA SER A 227 -35.40 13.16 15.78
C SER A 227 -33.89 13.36 15.89
#